data_AF-A0A949DW44-F1
#
_entry.id   AF-A0A949DW44-F1
#
_cell.length_a   1.000
_cell.length_b   1.000
_cell.length_c   1.000
_cell.angle_alpha   90.00
_cell.angle_beta   90.00
_cell.angle_gamma   90.00
#
_symmetry.space_group_name_H-M   'P 1'
#
loop_
_entity.id
_entity.type
_entity.pdbx_description
1 polymer ?
#
loop_
_entity_poly.entity_id
_entity_poly.type
_entity_poly.pdbx_seq_one_letter_code
_entity_poly.pdbx_strand_id
1 'polypeptide(L)' 'MPNDGVLNKDDCKYLLSIIKRRPCTAEDISKISDSNLEEIYRHLDALIEKGLIIKKNMPRGTFYMAKSYFKTL' A
#
# COMPACT_ATOMS: atom_id res chain seq x y z
N MET A 1 17.59 -8.49 15.97
CA MET A 1 18.29 -7.98 14.77
C MET A 1 17.61 -6.69 14.37
N PRO A 2 18.35 -5.60 14.14
CA PRO A 2 17.77 -4.29 13.90
C PRO A 2 17.25 -4.24 12.46
N ASN A 3 15.93 -4.15 12.27
CA ASN A 3 15.40 -3.61 11.02
C ASN A 3 15.37 -2.09 11.20
N ASP A 4 16.55 -1.48 11.03
CA ASP A 4 16.64 -0.07 10.70
C ASP A 4 15.73 0.16 9.48
N GLY A 5 14.78 1.09 9.61
CA GLY A 5 13.60 1.25 8.78
C GLY A 5 13.88 1.68 7.33
N VAL A 6 14.67 0.89 6.63
CA VAL A 6 15.00 1.03 5.21
C VAL A 6 14.15 0.03 4.44
N LEU A 7 13.10 0.59 3.84
CA LEU A 7 12.32 0.01 2.76
C LEU A 7 13.21 -0.72 1.74
N ASN A 8 13.16 -2.05 1.71
CA ASN A 8 13.65 -2.79 0.55
C ASN A 8 12.71 -2.54 -0.63
N LYS A 9 13.27 -2.41 -1.83
CA LYS A 9 12.49 -2.17 -3.07
C LYS A 9 11.45 -3.27 -3.33
N ASP A 10 11.67 -4.44 -2.77
CA ASP A 10 10.86 -5.64 -2.93
C ASP A 10 9.52 -5.55 -2.17
N ASP A 11 9.49 -4.98 -0.96
CA ASP A 11 8.28 -4.87 -0.14
C ASP A 11 7.24 -3.92 -0.77
N CYS A 12 7.68 -2.77 -1.29
CA CYS A 12 6.80 -1.86 -2.02
C CYS A 12 6.21 -2.49 -3.29
N LYS A 13 7.01 -3.30 -4.00
CA LYS A 13 6.55 -3.99 -5.22
C LYS A 13 5.53 -5.07 -4.89
N TYR A 14 5.74 -5.80 -3.79
CA TYR A 14 4.80 -6.78 -3.27
C TYR A 14 3.48 -6.10 -2.84
N LEU A 15 3.53 -5.06 -2.01
CA LEU A 15 2.35 -4.28 -1.59
C LEU A 15 1.55 -3.77 -2.79
N LEU A 16 2.25 -3.19 -3.77
CA LEU A 16 1.61 -2.68 -4.98
C LEU A 16 0.91 -3.79 -5.77
N SER A 17 1.47 -5.00 -5.80
CA SER A 17 0.85 -6.14 -6.48
C SER A 17 -0.45 -6.59 -5.81
N ILE A 18 -0.52 -6.52 -4.46
CA ILE A 18 -1.74 -6.80 -3.69
C ILE A 18 -2.81 -5.74 -3.99
N ILE A 19 -2.44 -4.46 -3.88
CA ILE A 19 -3.33 -3.31 -4.09
C ILE A 19 -3.81 -3.23 -5.55
N LYS A 20 -3.00 -3.72 -6.51
CA LYS A 20 -3.39 -3.83 -7.92
C LYS A 20 -4.45 -4.91 -8.16
N ARG A 21 -4.42 -6.02 -7.41
CA ARG A 21 -5.39 -7.12 -7.57
C ARG A 21 -6.74 -6.77 -6.97
N ARG A 22 -6.76 -6.05 -5.84
CA ARG A 22 -8.00 -5.60 -5.20
C ARG A 22 -7.75 -4.34 -4.35
N PRO A 23 -8.75 -3.46 -4.20
CA PRO A 23 -8.72 -2.41 -3.20
C PRO A 23 -8.60 -3.02 -1.80
N CYS A 24 -7.58 -2.63 -1.04
CA CYS A 24 -7.33 -3.13 0.32
C CYS A 24 -7.23 -1.99 1.33
N THR A 25 -7.58 -2.25 2.58
CA THR A 25 -7.30 -1.34 3.71
C THR A 25 -5.90 -1.59 4.25
N ALA A 26 -5.37 -0.66 5.05
CA ALA A 26 -4.08 -0.84 5.73
C ALA A 26 -4.09 -2.08 6.66
N GLU A 27 -5.23 -2.36 7.30
CA GLU A 27 -5.43 -3.54 8.14
C GLU A 27 -5.37 -4.85 7.34
N ASP A 28 -5.99 -4.88 6.15
CA ASP A 28 -5.90 -6.03 5.25
C ASP A 28 -4.45 -6.31 4.86
N ILE A 29 -3.71 -5.25 4.51
CA ILE A 29 -2.31 -5.35 4.08
C ILE A 29 -1.43 -5.80 5.24
N SER A 30 -1.64 -5.25 6.45
CA SER A 30 -0.95 -5.67 7.68
C SER A 30 -1.14 -7.16 7.95
N LYS A 31 -2.37 -7.67 7.82
CA LYS A 31 -2.66 -9.12 7.98
C LYS A 31 -2.03 -10.00 6.90
N ILE A 32 -1.93 -9.51 5.67
CA ILE A 32 -1.34 -10.27 4.55
C ILE A 32 0.19 -10.28 4.61
N SER A 33 0.79 -9.18 5.04
CA SER A 33 2.23 -8.97 5.09
C SER A 33 2.86 -9.39 6.42
N ASP A 34 2.04 -9.72 7.43
CA ASP A 34 2.46 -9.93 8.83
C ASP A 34 3.30 -8.76 9.38
N SER A 35 3.00 -7.55 8.90
CA SER A 35 3.72 -6.31 9.24
C SER A 35 2.87 -5.40 10.10
N ASN A 36 3.50 -4.59 10.94
CA ASN A 36 2.80 -3.62 11.79
C ASN A 36 2.16 -2.50 10.95
N LEU A 37 1.01 -2.01 11.41
CA LEU A 37 0.26 -0.95 10.73
C LEU A 37 1.09 0.32 10.48
N GLU A 38 1.94 0.73 11.42
CA GLU A 38 2.79 1.92 11.26
C GLU A 38 3.74 1.80 10.07
N GLU A 39 4.35 0.63 9.89
CA GLU A 39 5.25 0.35 8.78
C GLU A 39 4.49 0.33 7.45
N ILE A 40 3.32 -0.31 7.44
CA ILE A 40 2.39 -0.27 6.30
C ILE A 40 1.99 1.16 5.95
N TYR A 41 1.68 2.02 6.93
CA TYR A 41 1.36 3.42 6.67
C TYR A 41 2.52 4.17 6.04
N ARG A 42 3.75 4.00 6.53
CA ARG A 42 4.96 4.60 5.91
C ARG A 42 5.12 4.15 4.46
N HIS A 43 4.90 2.87 4.18
CA HIS A 43 4.99 2.33 2.82
C HIS A 43 3.90 2.86 1.90
N LEU A 44 2.66 2.91 2.38
CA LEU A 44 1.52 3.46 1.65
C LEU A 44 1.71 4.94 1.37
N ASP A 45 2.22 5.70 2.32
CA ASP A 45 2.52 7.13 2.15
C ASP A 45 3.57 7.33 1.05
N ALA A 46 4.68 6.59 1.10
CA ALA A 46 5.69 6.63 0.04
C ALA A 46 5.16 6.23 -1.35
N LEU A 47 4.19 5.29 -1.42
CA LEU A 47 3.54 4.91 -2.68
C LEU A 47 2.55 5.99 -3.17
N ILE A 48 1.89 6.71 -2.26
CA ILE A 48 1.02 7.86 -2.57
C ILE A 48 1.85 9.04 -3.06
N GLU A 49 2.95 9.38 -2.38
CA GLU A 49 3.89 10.43 -2.78
C GLU A 49 4.46 10.17 -4.18
N LYS A 50 4.76 8.91 -4.51
CA LYS A 50 5.18 8.50 -5.86
C LYS A 50 4.05 8.48 -6.88
N GLY A 51 2.81 8.73 -6.47
CA GLY A 51 1.63 8.72 -7.33
C GLY A 51 1.25 7.32 -7.87
N LEU A 52 1.72 6.25 -7.23
CA LEU A 52 1.48 4.87 -7.67
C LEU A 52 0.13 4.33 -7.18
N ILE A 53 -0.30 4.78 -6.00
CA ILE A 53 -1.59 4.44 -5.40
C ILE A 53 -2.34 5.71 -4.97
N ILE A 54 -3.64 5.57 -4.75
CA ILE A 54 -4.51 6.59 -4.18
C ILE A 54 -5.24 6.01 -2.98
N LYS A 55 -5.55 6.85 -2.00
CA LYS A 55 -6.46 6.51 -0.90
C LYS A 55 -7.86 7.01 -1.21
N LYS A 56 -8.86 6.18 -0.98
CA LYS A 56 -10.28 6.49 -1.16
C LYS A 56 -11.01 6.17 0.13
N ASN A 57 -11.68 7.17 0.69
CA ASN A 57 -12.53 6.96 1.86
C ASN A 57 -13.88 6.38 1.39
N MET A 58 -14.22 5.24 1.97
CA MET A 58 -15.47 4.52 1.73
C MET A 58 -16.22 4.35 3.06
N PRO A 59 -17.53 4.07 3.05
CA PRO A 59 -18.32 3.95 4.28
C PRO A 59 -17.81 2.85 5.25
N ARG A 60 -16.99 1.91 4.77
CA ARG A 60 -16.37 0.85 5.59
C ARG A 60 -14.92 1.12 5.99
N GLY A 61 -14.37 2.29 5.66
CA GLY A 61 -12.99 2.67 5.99
C GLY A 61 -12.19 3.23 4.83
N THR A 62 -10.90 3.43 5.05
CA THR A 62 -9.97 3.95 4.04
C THR A 62 -9.34 2.81 3.25
N PHE A 63 -9.59 2.81 1.94
CA PHE A 63 -9.04 1.83 1.02
C PHE A 63 -7.96 2.45 0.15
N TYR A 64 -6.98 1.65 -0.22
CA TYR A 64 -5.90 1.99 -1.11
C TYR A 64 -6.10 1.28 -2.44
N MET A 65 -5.93 2.02 -3.54
CA MET A 65 -6.16 1.55 -4.90
C MET A 65 -4.99 1.96 -5.79
N ALA A 66 -4.54 1.09 -6.69
CA ALA A 66 -3.46 1.42 -7.61
C ALA A 66 -3.94 2.44 -8.67
N LYS A 67 -3.18 3.51 -8.88
CA LYS A 67 -3.48 4.53 -9.89
C LYS A 67 -3.34 4.00 -11.32
N SER A 68 -2.54 2.93 -11.49
CA SER A 68 -2.14 2.34 -12.78
C SER A 68 -3.27 1.84 -13.69
N TYR A 69 -4.51 1.70 -13.22
CA TYR A 69 -5.64 1.29 -14.08
C TYR A 69 -6.40 2.47 -14.72
N PHE A 70 -6.05 3.72 -14.42
CA PHE A 70 -6.42 4.86 -15.27
C PHE A 70 -5.45 4.95 -16.46
N LYS A 71 -5.44 3.93 -17.32
CA LYS A 71 -4.95 4.09 -18.69
C LYS A 71 -6.11 4.63 -19.50
N THR A 72 -6.27 5.95 -19.46
CA THR A 72 -7.04 6.70 -20.44
C THR A 72 -6.18 6.86 -21.69
N LEU A 73 -6.80 6.59 -22.84
CA LEU A 73 -6.31 6.61 -24.24
C LEU A 73 -5.48 5.41 -24.71
#